data_AF-A0ABD3A4B8-F1
#
_entry.id   AF-A0ABD3A4B8-F1
#
_cell.length_a   1.000
_cell.length_b   1.000
_cell.length_c   1.000
_cell.angle_alpha   90.00
_cell.angle_beta   90.00
_cell.angle_gamma   90.00
#
_symmetry.space_group_name_H-M   'P 1'
#
loop_
_entity.id
_entity.type
_entity.pdbx_description
1 polymer ?
#
loop_
_entity_poly.entity_id
_entity_poly.type
_entity_poly.pdbx_seq_one_letter_code
_entity_poly.pdbx_strand_id
1 'polypeptide(L)'
;MDWKQEMERNQAQVDALQAKLLEVKVCVQRSEEDTKKELDLLWRRVKTTASMLTYLKSKARIMAVPHLAHASCGIKQVDGMGLVDKNGVPLSGWSRNVDLSPFEDSEEETWTKLASHNGFLDEQDGAYTGELLKGVQMVTDVMECLFKRALVAESETALEKEKVTVGQEEIKRKAVQIDNMSTKLEEMENFALGTNCILNEMRQRVEELVGETSRQRQRAAENELELARVKRDFESLKTYVSSLISVRETLLSSEKQFQTIERLFERLVEKTSQLESEKLQKEAEVQKLMEENVRLSALLDKKEAQLLAMNEQCKVMALSASNI
;
A
#
# COMPACT_ATOMS: atom_id res chain seq x y z
N MET A 1 -4.15 -109.28 -103.62
CA MET A 1 -4.02 -107.95 -102.99
C MET A 1 -4.65 -106.95 -103.95
N ASP A 2 -5.80 -106.40 -103.59
CA ASP A 2 -6.72 -105.69 -104.49
C ASP A 2 -6.40 -104.19 -104.55
N TRP A 3 -5.70 -103.78 -105.60
CA TRP A 3 -5.15 -102.43 -105.78
C TRP A 3 -6.26 -101.36 -105.97
N LYS A 4 -7.46 -101.76 -106.39
CA LYS A 4 -8.57 -100.85 -106.68
C LYS A 4 -9.28 -100.40 -105.40
N GLN A 5 -9.46 -101.32 -104.45
CA GLN A 5 -10.04 -101.02 -103.14
C GLN A 5 -9.13 -100.13 -102.28
N GLU A 6 -7.81 -100.29 -102.42
CA GLU A 6 -6.81 -99.43 -101.76
C GLU A 6 -6.84 -98.00 -102.33
N MET A 7 -7.01 -97.84 -103.65
CA MET A 7 -7.08 -96.52 -104.30
C MET A 7 -8.34 -95.74 -103.92
N GLU A 8 -9.50 -96.40 -103.89
CA GLU A 8 -10.77 -95.77 -103.45
C GLU A 8 -10.75 -95.44 -101.95
N ARG A 9 -10.15 -96.30 -101.12
CA ARG A 9 -9.96 -96.03 -99.69
C ARG A 9 -9.04 -94.84 -99.47
N ASN A 10 -7.95 -94.75 -100.23
CA ASN A 10 -7.02 -93.63 -100.18
C ASN A 10 -7.67 -92.33 -100.67
N GLN A 11 -8.48 -92.38 -101.74
CA GLN A 11 -9.20 -91.20 -102.23
C GLN A 11 -10.25 -90.72 -101.22
N ALA A 12 -11.04 -91.62 -100.63
CA ALA A 12 -11.99 -91.27 -99.56
C ALA A 12 -11.28 -90.70 -98.32
N GLN A 13 -10.07 -91.19 -98.00
CA GLN A 13 -9.24 -90.64 -96.93
C GLN A 13 -8.73 -89.24 -97.27
N VAL A 14 -8.31 -89.00 -98.52
CA VAL A 14 -7.86 -87.68 -99.00
C VAL A 14 -9.02 -86.70 -98.99
N ASP A 15 -10.22 -87.09 -99.44
CA ASP A 15 -11.41 -86.24 -99.46
C ASP A 15 -11.87 -85.92 -98.03
N ALA A 16 -11.84 -86.90 -97.12
CA ALA A 16 -12.14 -86.68 -95.70
C ALA A 16 -11.09 -85.76 -95.03
N LEU A 17 -9.81 -85.88 -95.41
CA LEU A 17 -8.74 -85.00 -94.93
C LEU A 17 -8.87 -83.59 -95.50
N GLN A 18 -9.29 -83.42 -96.76
CA GLN A 18 -9.57 -82.12 -97.36
C GLN A 18 -10.79 -81.44 -96.72
N ALA A 19 -11.85 -82.19 -96.41
CA ALA A 19 -13.00 -81.66 -95.69
C ALA A 19 -12.62 -81.19 -94.28
N LYS A 20 -11.82 -81.98 -93.54
CA LYS A 20 -11.28 -81.57 -92.23
C LYS A 20 -10.33 -80.38 -92.32
N LEU A 21 -9.50 -80.32 -93.36
CA LEU A 21 -8.62 -79.17 -93.59
C LEU A 21 -9.44 -77.90 -93.86
N LEU A 22 -10.53 -78.00 -94.63
CA LEU A 22 -11.43 -76.88 -94.90
C LEU A 22 -12.14 -76.41 -93.62
N GLU A 23 -12.64 -77.34 -92.80
CA GLU A 23 -13.26 -77.06 -91.50
C GLU A 23 -12.28 -76.37 -90.54
N VAL A 24 -11.05 -76.90 -90.41
CA VAL A 24 -9.99 -76.28 -89.61
C VAL A 24 -9.64 -74.90 -90.15
N LYS A 25 -9.57 -74.72 -91.48
CA LYS A 25 -9.27 -73.42 -92.09
C LYS A 25 -10.37 -72.40 -91.79
N VAL A 26 -11.64 -72.80 -91.82
CA VAL A 26 -12.78 -71.96 -91.44
C VAL A 26 -12.77 -71.65 -89.93
N CYS A 27 -12.45 -72.62 -89.08
CA CYS A 27 -12.28 -72.40 -87.63
C CYS A 27 -11.14 -71.43 -87.33
N VAL A 28 -10.00 -71.55 -88.01
CA VAL A 28 -8.85 -70.65 -87.86
C VAL A 28 -9.20 -69.25 -88.33
N GLN A 29 -9.85 -69.10 -89.49
CA GLN A 29 -10.28 -67.79 -90.00
C GLN A 29 -11.28 -67.11 -89.07
N ARG A 30 -12.23 -67.86 -88.52
CA ARG A 30 -13.20 -67.36 -87.55
C ARG A 30 -12.52 -66.94 -86.24
N SER A 31 -11.58 -67.73 -85.75
CA SER A 31 -10.77 -67.40 -84.56
C SER A 31 -9.89 -66.16 -84.77
N GLU A 32 -9.32 -65.98 -85.95
CA GLU A 32 -8.52 -64.81 -86.31
C GLU A 32 -9.38 -63.54 -86.40
N GLU A 33 -10.61 -63.66 -86.91
CA GLU A 33 -11.55 -62.54 -86.98
C GLU A 33 -12.12 -62.15 -85.61
N ASP A 34 -12.36 -63.12 -84.73
CA ASP A 34 -12.80 -62.88 -83.34
C ASP A 34 -11.67 -62.25 -82.50
N THR A 35 -10.43 -62.72 -82.61
CA THR A 35 -9.27 -62.10 -81.92
C THR A 35 -8.98 -60.67 -82.38
N LYS A 36 -9.21 -60.36 -83.66
CA LYS A 36 -9.07 -58.99 -84.17
C LYS A 36 -10.12 -58.04 -83.60
N LYS A 37 -11.38 -58.48 -83.44
CA LYS A 37 -12.45 -57.70 -82.81
C LYS A 37 -12.17 -57.44 -81.33
N GLU A 38 -11.64 -58.42 -80.61
CA GLU A 38 -11.21 -58.28 -79.22
C GLU A 38 -10.06 -57.27 -79.08
N LEU A 39 -9.07 -57.31 -79.99
CA LEU A 39 -7.96 -56.36 -80.02
C LEU A 39 -8.45 -54.92 -80.30
N ASP A 40 -9.37 -54.75 -81.25
CA ASP A 40 -9.96 -53.44 -81.57
C ASP A 40 -10.78 -52.87 -80.41
N LEU A 41 -11.51 -53.71 -79.67
CA LEU A 41 -12.21 -53.33 -78.43
C LEU A 41 -11.24 -52.92 -77.33
N LEU A 42 -10.21 -53.73 -77.09
CA LEU A 42 -9.20 -53.44 -76.07
C LEU A 42 -8.47 -52.13 -76.39
N TRP A 43 -8.16 -51.89 -77.66
CA TRP A 43 -7.59 -50.64 -78.14
C TRP A 43 -8.51 -49.44 -77.89
N ARG A 44 -9.82 -49.57 -78.17
CA ARG A 44 -10.82 -48.54 -77.83
C ARG A 44 -10.84 -48.24 -76.33
N ARG A 45 -10.90 -49.27 -75.48
CA ARG A 45 -10.88 -49.11 -74.00
C ARG A 45 -9.61 -48.42 -73.50
N VAL A 46 -8.45 -48.81 -74.01
CA VAL A 46 -7.16 -48.19 -73.68
C VAL A 46 -7.18 -46.71 -74.08
N LYS A 47 -7.69 -46.39 -75.28
CA LYS A 47 -7.77 -45.01 -75.76
C LYS A 47 -8.74 -44.16 -74.91
N THR A 48 -9.89 -44.70 -74.52
CA THR A 48 -10.85 -44.04 -73.62
C THR A 48 -10.21 -43.79 -72.25
N THR A 49 -9.57 -44.81 -71.68
CA THR A 49 -8.88 -44.72 -70.38
C THR A 49 -7.76 -43.70 -70.40
N ALA A 50 -6.94 -43.69 -71.45
CA ALA A 50 -5.87 -42.71 -71.62
C ALA A 50 -6.41 -41.27 -71.70
N SER A 51 -7.54 -41.08 -72.39
CA SER A 51 -8.20 -39.77 -72.49
C SER A 51 -8.74 -39.30 -71.15
N MET A 52 -9.40 -40.18 -70.40
CA MET A 52 -9.93 -39.92 -69.05
C MET A 52 -8.82 -39.64 -68.02
N LEU A 53 -7.72 -40.40 -68.05
CA LEU A 53 -6.55 -40.14 -67.22
C LEU A 53 -5.89 -38.80 -67.58
N THR A 54 -5.87 -38.44 -68.86
CA THR A 54 -5.36 -37.13 -69.30
C THR A 54 -6.25 -35.99 -68.79
N TYR A 55 -7.58 -36.17 -68.81
CA TYR A 55 -8.52 -35.24 -68.19
C TYR A 55 -8.27 -35.08 -66.68
N LEU A 56 -8.19 -36.18 -65.94
CA LEU A 56 -7.91 -36.14 -64.49
C LEU A 56 -6.56 -35.48 -64.19
N LYS A 57 -5.53 -35.76 -64.98
CA LYS A 57 -4.22 -35.11 -64.87
C LYS A 57 -4.29 -33.61 -65.10
N SER A 58 -5.07 -33.17 -66.09
CA SER A 58 -5.32 -31.75 -66.36
C SER A 58 -6.08 -31.09 -65.20
N LYS A 59 -7.14 -31.74 -64.72
CA LYS A 59 -7.95 -31.28 -63.58
C LYS A 59 -7.11 -31.14 -62.31
N ALA A 60 -6.26 -32.13 -62.00
CA ALA A 60 -5.36 -32.08 -60.85
C ALA A 60 -4.35 -30.92 -60.94
N ARG A 61 -3.81 -30.64 -62.13
CA ARG A 61 -2.92 -29.48 -62.35
C ARG A 61 -3.63 -28.15 -62.12
N ILE A 62 -4.88 -28.03 -62.58
CA ILE A 62 -5.70 -26.85 -62.34
C ILE A 62 -5.98 -26.68 -60.84
N MET A 63 -6.29 -27.77 -60.13
CA MET A 63 -6.55 -27.76 -58.68
C MET A 63 -5.30 -27.43 -57.84
N ALA A 64 -4.10 -27.73 -58.33
CA ALA A 64 -2.85 -27.39 -57.65
C ALA A 64 -2.53 -25.88 -57.69
N VAL A 65 -3.22 -25.11 -58.53
CA VAL A 65 -2.97 -23.69 -58.73
C VAL A 65 -4.17 -22.89 -58.20
N PRO A 66 -4.07 -22.21 -57.03
CA PRO A 66 -5.23 -21.66 -56.33
C PRO A 66 -6.14 -20.76 -57.19
N HIS A 67 -5.56 -19.84 -57.96
CA HIS A 67 -6.33 -18.92 -58.82
C HIS A 67 -7.05 -19.64 -59.97
N LEU A 68 -6.47 -20.71 -60.53
CA LEU A 68 -7.12 -21.52 -61.57
C LEU A 68 -8.16 -22.46 -60.96
N ALA A 69 -7.91 -22.99 -59.77
CA ALA A 69 -8.86 -23.78 -59.01
C ALA A 69 -10.10 -22.96 -58.63
N HIS A 70 -9.94 -21.69 -58.26
CA HIS A 70 -11.06 -20.78 -58.00
C HIS A 70 -11.95 -20.65 -59.23
N ALA A 71 -11.34 -20.38 -60.39
CA ALA A 71 -12.08 -20.29 -61.65
C ALA A 71 -12.75 -21.62 -62.04
N SER A 72 -12.05 -22.76 -61.87
CA SER A 72 -12.58 -24.08 -62.22
C SER A 72 -13.71 -24.55 -61.30
N CYS A 73 -13.68 -24.17 -60.03
CA CYS A 73 -14.71 -24.48 -59.04
C CYS A 73 -15.84 -23.45 -59.03
N GLY A 74 -15.71 -22.35 -59.80
CA GLY A 74 -16.65 -21.23 -59.82
C GLY A 74 -16.69 -20.43 -58.53
N ILE A 75 -15.60 -20.42 -57.76
CA ILE A 75 -15.49 -19.71 -56.49
C ILE A 75 -15.21 -18.24 -56.77
N LYS A 76 -16.04 -17.37 -56.19
CA LYS A 76 -15.92 -15.91 -56.29
C LYS A 76 -15.85 -15.29 -54.91
N GLN A 77 -15.12 -14.18 -54.80
CA GLN A 77 -15.11 -13.37 -53.59
C GLN A 77 -16.23 -12.33 -53.71
N VAL A 78 -17.16 -12.34 -52.76
CA VAL A 78 -18.27 -11.39 -52.68
C VAL A 78 -18.08 -10.52 -51.45
N ASP A 79 -18.10 -9.21 -51.64
CA ASP A 79 -17.84 -8.24 -50.59
C ASP A 79 -18.90 -8.36 -49.47
N GLY A 80 -18.47 -8.47 -48.22
CA GLY A 80 -19.33 -8.68 -47.04
C GLY A 80 -19.84 -10.12 -46.79
N MET A 81 -19.82 -11.02 -47.77
CA MET A 81 -20.22 -12.45 -47.60
C MET A 81 -19.06 -13.45 -47.70
N GLY A 82 -17.86 -13.00 -48.12
CA GLY A 82 -16.68 -13.84 -48.23
C GLY A 82 -16.62 -14.65 -49.53
N LEU A 83 -16.00 -15.82 -49.49
CA LEU A 83 -15.90 -16.71 -50.66
C LEU A 83 -17.20 -17.50 -50.85
N VAL A 84 -17.67 -17.55 -52.10
CA VAL A 84 -18.97 -18.11 -52.48
C VAL A 84 -18.79 -19.06 -53.68
N ASP A 85 -19.50 -20.19 -53.69
CA ASP A 85 -19.46 -21.20 -54.76
C ASP A 85 -20.23 -20.78 -56.03
N LYS A 86 -20.11 -21.56 -57.10
CA LYS A 86 -20.85 -21.41 -58.39
C LYS A 86 -22.36 -21.26 -58.24
N ASN A 87 -22.94 -21.80 -57.16
CA ASN A 87 -24.37 -21.75 -56.83
C ASN A 87 -24.76 -20.58 -55.89
N GLY A 88 -23.83 -19.69 -55.54
CA GLY A 88 -24.12 -18.59 -54.61
C GLY A 88 -24.11 -18.99 -53.12
N VAL A 89 -23.69 -20.23 -52.80
CA VAL A 89 -23.64 -20.73 -51.42
C VAL A 89 -22.35 -20.28 -50.72
N PRO A 90 -22.42 -19.64 -49.54
CA PRO A 90 -21.24 -19.24 -48.78
C PRO A 90 -20.42 -20.44 -48.33
N LEU A 91 -19.09 -20.35 -48.44
CA LEU A 91 -18.19 -21.45 -48.02
C LEU A 91 -18.24 -21.74 -46.50
N SER A 92 -18.73 -20.79 -45.69
CA SER A 92 -18.90 -20.95 -44.23
C SER A 92 -19.98 -21.97 -43.83
N GLY A 93 -20.87 -22.34 -44.76
CA GLY A 93 -21.96 -23.30 -44.53
C GLY A 93 -21.63 -24.74 -44.94
N TRP A 94 -20.40 -25.03 -45.39
CA TRP A 94 -20.07 -26.36 -45.89
C TRP A 94 -19.98 -27.40 -44.76
N SER A 95 -20.72 -28.50 -44.90
CA SER A 95 -20.54 -29.70 -44.08
C SER A 95 -19.09 -30.21 -44.18
N ARG A 96 -18.47 -30.53 -43.04
CA ARG A 96 -17.11 -31.11 -42.96
C ARG A 96 -17.02 -32.52 -43.55
N ASN A 97 -18.15 -33.18 -43.80
CA ASN A 97 -18.21 -34.56 -44.26
C ASN A 97 -18.44 -34.63 -45.77
N VAL A 98 -17.63 -35.43 -46.45
CA VAL A 98 -17.86 -35.82 -47.84
C VAL A 98 -18.97 -36.86 -47.81
N ASP A 99 -20.15 -36.52 -48.31
CA ASP A 99 -21.22 -37.49 -48.46
C ASP A 99 -20.91 -38.36 -49.69
N LEU A 100 -20.24 -39.49 -49.43
CA LEU A 100 -19.94 -40.52 -50.43
C LEU A 100 -21.13 -41.49 -50.62
N SER A 101 -22.28 -41.24 -49.97
CA SER A 101 -23.45 -42.11 -50.01
C SER A 101 -24.02 -42.47 -51.38
N PRO A 102 -23.81 -41.73 -52.50
CA PRO A 102 -24.33 -42.16 -53.80
C PRO A 102 -23.58 -43.34 -54.43
N PHE A 103 -22.50 -43.84 -53.80
CA PHE A 103 -21.56 -44.77 -54.45
C PHE A 103 -21.23 -46.04 -53.65
N GLU A 104 -21.75 -46.23 -52.44
CA GLU A 104 -21.56 -47.49 -51.67
C GLU A 104 -22.47 -48.64 -52.15
N ASP A 105 -23.52 -48.35 -52.92
CA ASP A 105 -24.37 -49.40 -53.50
C ASP A 105 -23.90 -49.76 -54.91
N SER A 106 -23.56 -51.04 -55.09
CA SER A 106 -23.35 -51.73 -56.38
C SER A 106 -21.92 -51.75 -56.94
N GLU A 107 -20.97 -52.33 -56.19
CA GLU A 107 -19.68 -52.74 -56.77
C GLU A 107 -19.40 -54.25 -56.73
N GLU A 108 -20.09 -55.06 -55.92
CA GLU A 108 -19.70 -56.48 -55.77
C GLU A 108 -20.46 -57.46 -56.68
N GLU A 109 -21.66 -57.13 -57.17
CA GLU A 109 -22.49 -58.06 -57.97
C GLU A 109 -22.33 -57.93 -59.50
N THR A 110 -21.74 -56.84 -60.00
CA THR A 110 -21.69 -56.55 -61.45
C THR A 110 -20.53 -57.25 -62.17
N TRP A 111 -19.41 -57.47 -61.48
CA TRP A 111 -18.20 -58.07 -62.06
C TRP A 111 -18.35 -59.56 -62.35
N THR A 112 -19.11 -60.30 -61.53
CA THR A 112 -19.31 -61.75 -61.68
C THR A 112 -20.32 -62.11 -62.76
N LYS A 113 -21.21 -61.19 -63.15
CA LYS A 113 -22.26 -61.45 -64.16
C LYS A 113 -21.85 -61.14 -65.60
N LEU A 114 -20.76 -60.39 -65.78
CA LEU A 114 -20.27 -59.96 -67.11
C LEU A 114 -19.37 -61.00 -67.80
N ALA A 115 -18.86 -62.00 -67.06
CA ALA A 115 -17.98 -63.04 -67.60
C ALA A 115 -18.73 -64.20 -68.27
N SER A 116 -20.06 -64.25 -68.21
CA SER A 116 -20.84 -65.46 -68.50
C SER A 116 -21.94 -65.33 -69.57
N HIS A 117 -21.93 -64.31 -70.43
CA HIS A 117 -22.85 -64.28 -71.58
C HIS A 117 -22.12 -64.00 -72.92
N ASN A 118 -21.98 -65.07 -73.70
CA ASN A 118 -21.70 -65.01 -75.13
C ASN A 118 -22.85 -64.33 -75.86
N GLY A 119 -22.67 -63.05 -76.24
CA GLY A 119 -23.41 -62.44 -77.34
C GLY A 119 -23.95 -61.03 -77.11
N PHE A 120 -23.07 -60.01 -77.11
CA PHE A 120 -23.19 -58.72 -77.84
C PHE A 120 -21.98 -57.85 -77.45
N LEU A 121 -20.96 -57.79 -78.32
CA LEU A 121 -19.65 -57.18 -78.03
C LEU A 121 -19.66 -55.65 -77.83
N ASP A 122 -20.73 -54.96 -78.24
CA ASP A 122 -20.83 -53.49 -78.20
C ASP A 122 -21.44 -52.96 -76.87
N GLU A 123 -22.34 -53.73 -76.26
CA GLU A 123 -23.07 -53.35 -75.04
C GLU A 123 -22.16 -53.38 -73.79
N GLN A 124 -21.16 -54.27 -73.80
CA GLN A 124 -20.17 -54.44 -72.74
C GLN A 124 -19.12 -53.31 -72.70
N ASP A 125 -18.90 -52.60 -73.81
CA ASP A 125 -17.97 -51.46 -73.90
C ASP A 125 -18.58 -50.16 -73.36
N GLY A 126 -19.90 -50.00 -73.56
CA GLY A 126 -20.69 -48.92 -72.98
C GLY A 126 -20.73 -48.98 -71.45
N ALA A 127 -20.92 -50.17 -70.87
CA ALA A 127 -20.90 -50.36 -69.42
C ALA A 127 -19.54 -50.01 -68.79
N TYR A 128 -18.44 -50.52 -69.36
CA TYR A 128 -17.08 -50.20 -68.92
C TYR A 128 -16.78 -48.69 -68.98
N THR A 129 -17.15 -48.04 -70.08
CA THR A 129 -16.97 -46.61 -70.25
C THR A 129 -17.81 -45.81 -69.24
N GLY A 130 -19.03 -46.28 -68.94
CA GLY A 130 -19.92 -45.68 -67.95
C GLY A 130 -19.36 -45.74 -66.52
N GLU A 131 -18.85 -46.90 -66.10
CA GLU A 131 -18.20 -47.07 -64.79
C GLU A 131 -16.92 -46.23 -64.69
N LEU A 132 -16.10 -46.19 -65.75
CA LEU A 132 -14.90 -45.39 -65.76
C LEU A 132 -15.21 -43.88 -65.70
N LEU A 133 -16.25 -43.42 -66.39
CA LEU A 133 -16.76 -42.05 -66.29
C LEU A 133 -17.26 -41.74 -64.87
N LYS A 134 -17.96 -42.69 -64.23
CA LYS A 134 -18.42 -42.60 -62.83
C LYS A 134 -17.23 -42.42 -61.88
N GLY A 135 -16.18 -43.21 -62.05
CA GLY A 135 -14.94 -43.10 -61.27
C GLY A 135 -14.20 -41.77 -61.49
N VAL A 136 -14.10 -41.31 -62.75
CA VAL A 136 -13.51 -40.00 -63.08
C VAL A 136 -14.29 -38.85 -62.44
N GLN A 137 -15.62 -38.92 -62.49
CA GLN A 137 -16.49 -37.93 -61.86
C GLN A 137 -16.29 -37.92 -60.34
N MET A 138 -16.27 -39.08 -59.70
CA MET A 138 -16.00 -39.19 -58.26
C MET A 138 -14.65 -38.57 -57.87
N VAL A 139 -13.57 -38.91 -58.59
CA VAL A 139 -12.24 -38.32 -58.32
C VAL A 139 -12.25 -36.80 -58.52
N THR A 140 -12.95 -36.32 -59.54
CA THR A 140 -13.11 -34.89 -59.82
C THR A 140 -13.83 -34.17 -58.67
N ASP A 141 -14.93 -34.75 -58.17
CA ASP A 141 -15.71 -34.20 -57.07
C ASP A 141 -14.93 -34.20 -55.75
N VAL A 142 -14.17 -35.26 -55.47
CA VAL A 142 -13.27 -35.33 -54.32
C VAL A 142 -12.18 -34.26 -54.41
N MET A 143 -11.56 -34.07 -55.58
CA MET A 143 -10.56 -33.01 -55.78
C MET A 143 -11.15 -31.62 -55.53
N GLU A 144 -12.36 -31.34 -56.03
CA GLU A 144 -13.06 -30.07 -55.83
C GLU A 144 -13.44 -29.86 -54.34
N CYS A 145 -13.92 -30.90 -53.66
CA CYS A 145 -14.26 -30.83 -52.24
C CYS A 145 -13.03 -30.59 -51.35
N LEU A 146 -11.92 -31.31 -51.61
CA LEU A 146 -10.67 -31.13 -50.88
C LEU A 146 -10.11 -29.72 -51.06
N PHE A 147 -10.15 -29.19 -52.29
CA PHE A 147 -9.73 -27.82 -52.57
C PHE A 147 -10.54 -26.80 -51.76
N LYS A 148 -11.87 -26.91 -51.77
CA LYS A 148 -12.75 -25.96 -51.08
C LYS A 148 -12.57 -26.02 -49.55
N ARG A 149 -12.33 -27.21 -48.98
CA ARG A 149 -11.96 -27.36 -47.57
C ARG A 149 -10.62 -26.73 -47.23
N ALA A 150 -9.60 -26.93 -48.07
CA ALA A 150 -8.29 -26.33 -47.87
C ALA A 150 -8.39 -24.79 -47.87
N LEU A 151 -9.19 -24.24 -48.79
CA LEU A 151 -9.45 -22.80 -48.88
C LEU A 151 -10.16 -22.24 -47.64
N VAL A 152 -11.16 -22.95 -47.09
CA VAL A 152 -11.82 -22.55 -45.84
C VAL A 152 -10.83 -22.58 -44.68
N ALA A 153 -10.05 -23.67 -44.55
CA ALA A 153 -9.05 -23.78 -43.48
C ALA A 153 -7.97 -22.67 -43.57
N GLU A 154 -7.54 -22.31 -44.79
CA GLU A 154 -6.57 -21.23 -45.02
C GLU A 154 -7.14 -19.86 -44.61
N SER A 155 -8.39 -19.57 -45.00
CA SER A 155 -9.03 -18.29 -44.65
C SER A 155 -9.35 -18.17 -43.16
N GLU A 156 -9.82 -19.25 -42.51
CA GLU A 156 -10.00 -19.31 -41.05
C GLU A 156 -8.67 -19.13 -40.31
N THR A 157 -7.59 -19.76 -40.80
CA THR A 157 -6.25 -19.62 -40.20
C THR A 157 -5.72 -18.20 -40.35
N ALA A 158 -5.96 -17.55 -41.48
CA ALA A 158 -5.56 -16.16 -41.70
C ALA A 158 -6.32 -15.21 -40.75
N LEU A 159 -7.63 -15.38 -40.61
CA LEU A 159 -8.46 -14.62 -39.67
C LEU A 159 -8.00 -14.82 -38.22
N GLU A 160 -7.70 -16.05 -37.82
CA GLU A 160 -7.26 -16.33 -36.45
C GLU A 160 -5.86 -15.76 -36.16
N LYS A 161 -4.96 -15.77 -37.15
CA LYS A 161 -3.68 -15.06 -37.06
C LYS A 161 -3.87 -13.56 -36.84
N GLU A 162 -4.79 -12.93 -37.56
CA GLU A 162 -5.11 -11.52 -37.40
C GLU A 162 -5.61 -11.22 -35.98
N LYS A 163 -6.56 -12.01 -35.45
CA LYS A 163 -7.04 -11.87 -34.07
C LYS A 163 -5.92 -12.00 -33.04
N VAL A 164 -5.00 -12.96 -33.22
CA VAL A 164 -3.84 -13.13 -32.33
C VAL A 164 -2.94 -11.89 -32.38
N THR A 165 -2.69 -11.32 -33.56
CA THR A 165 -1.89 -10.10 -33.68
C THR A 165 -2.52 -8.91 -32.95
N VAL A 166 -3.83 -8.70 -33.14
CA VAL A 166 -4.58 -7.63 -32.46
C VAL A 166 -4.59 -7.85 -30.93
N GLY A 167 -4.81 -9.09 -30.48
CA GLY A 167 -4.77 -9.44 -29.06
C GLY A 167 -3.39 -9.20 -28.43
N GLN A 168 -2.32 -9.52 -29.16
CA GLN A 168 -0.94 -9.27 -28.69
C GLN A 168 -0.64 -7.77 -28.55
N GLU A 169 -1.13 -6.94 -29.47
CA GLU A 169 -1.00 -5.48 -29.36
C GLU A 169 -1.78 -4.91 -28.16
N GLU A 170 -2.98 -5.43 -27.90
CA GLU A 170 -3.76 -5.02 -26.72
C GLU A 170 -3.07 -5.44 -25.42
N ILE A 171 -2.49 -6.65 -25.36
CA ILE A 171 -1.71 -7.12 -24.21
C ILE A 171 -0.51 -6.21 -23.96
N LYS A 172 0.25 -5.86 -25.02
CA LYS A 172 1.37 -4.91 -24.90
C LYS A 172 0.91 -3.55 -24.37
N ARG A 173 -0.23 -3.05 -24.86
CA ARG A 173 -0.79 -1.77 -24.40
C ARG A 173 -1.18 -1.82 -22.92
N LYS A 174 -1.85 -2.91 -22.49
CA LYS A 174 -2.22 -3.12 -21.09
C LYS A 174 -1.00 -3.30 -20.18
N ALA A 175 0.05 -3.98 -20.64
CA ALA A 175 1.30 -4.10 -19.89
C ALA A 175 1.92 -2.73 -19.59
N VAL A 176 2.02 -1.84 -20.58
CA VAL A 176 2.51 -0.46 -20.39
C VAL A 176 1.62 0.33 -19.41
N GLN A 177 0.30 0.14 -19.47
CA GLN A 177 -0.61 0.79 -18.51
C GLN A 177 -0.38 0.28 -17.07
N ILE A 178 -0.19 -1.04 -16.89
CA ILE A 178 0.11 -1.64 -15.59
C ILE A 178 1.45 -1.10 -15.06
N ASP A 179 2.48 -1.03 -15.89
CA ASP A 179 3.78 -0.49 -15.49
C ASP A 179 3.67 0.96 -15.03
N ASN A 180 2.94 1.81 -15.77
CA ASN A 180 2.68 3.21 -15.39
C ASN A 180 1.87 3.33 -14.09
N MET A 181 0.89 2.45 -13.87
CA MET A 181 0.15 2.42 -12.62
C MET A 181 1.03 1.95 -11.46
N SER A 182 1.94 1.00 -11.70
CA SER A 182 2.90 0.50 -10.73
C SER A 182 3.84 1.61 -10.27
N THR A 183 4.42 2.39 -11.19
CA THR A 183 5.29 3.52 -10.83
C THR A 183 4.53 4.58 -10.04
N LYS A 184 3.28 4.88 -10.42
CA LYS A 184 2.44 5.84 -9.69
C LYS A 184 2.13 5.35 -8.26
N LEU A 185 1.92 4.05 -8.07
CA LEU A 185 1.71 3.47 -6.74
C LEU A 185 2.97 3.56 -5.88
N GLU A 186 4.15 3.32 -6.46
CA GLU A 186 5.44 3.49 -5.76
C GLU A 186 5.66 4.95 -5.33
N GLU A 187 5.34 5.92 -6.19
CA GLU A 187 5.39 7.35 -5.82
C GLU A 187 4.43 7.68 -4.67
N MET A 188 3.21 7.11 -4.68
CA MET A 188 2.23 7.29 -3.60
C MET A 188 2.70 6.67 -2.29
N GLU A 189 3.34 5.49 -2.32
CA GLU A 189 3.93 4.85 -1.16
C GLU A 189 5.04 5.72 -0.55
N ASN A 190 5.98 6.20 -1.38
CA ASN A 190 7.04 7.10 -0.96
C ASN A 190 6.49 8.40 -0.35
N PHE A 191 5.44 8.97 -0.95
CA PHE A 191 4.76 10.15 -0.41
C PHE A 191 4.12 9.87 0.96
N ALA A 192 3.46 8.72 1.13
CA ALA A 192 2.84 8.33 2.39
C ALA A 192 3.89 8.09 3.49
N LEU A 193 5.02 7.45 3.15
CA LEU A 193 6.16 7.26 4.05
C LEU A 193 6.73 8.61 4.51
N GLY A 194 6.95 9.55 3.57
CA GLY A 194 7.43 10.90 3.89
C GLY A 194 6.48 11.65 4.82
N THR A 195 5.17 11.59 4.54
CA THR A 195 4.15 12.23 5.39
C THR A 195 4.11 11.61 6.79
N ASN A 196 4.19 10.28 6.90
CA ASN A 196 4.22 9.58 8.19
C ASN A 196 5.47 9.89 9.02
N CYS A 197 6.65 10.04 8.39
CA CYS A 197 7.86 10.50 9.09
C CYS A 197 7.64 11.87 9.73
N ILE A 198 7.12 12.84 8.98
CA ILE A 198 6.84 14.19 9.49
C ILE A 198 5.81 14.15 10.64
N LEU A 199 4.74 13.38 10.49
CA LEU A 199 3.72 13.22 11.54
C LEU A 199 4.32 12.60 12.82
N ASN A 200 5.23 11.63 12.70
CA ASN A 200 5.93 11.04 13.84
C ASN A 200 6.84 12.06 14.54
N GLU A 201 7.59 12.87 13.79
CA GLU A 201 8.40 13.95 14.37
C GLU A 201 7.53 14.99 15.09
N MET A 202 6.42 15.38 14.49
CA MET A 202 5.47 16.31 15.11
C MET A 202 4.88 15.74 16.40
N ARG A 203 4.50 14.45 16.40
CA ARG A 203 4.02 13.77 17.60
C ARG A 203 5.06 13.81 18.72
N GLN A 204 6.32 13.47 18.42
CA GLN A 204 7.39 13.49 19.42
C GLN A 204 7.61 14.90 19.99
N ARG A 205 7.64 15.93 19.14
CA ARG A 205 7.78 17.32 19.62
C ARG A 205 6.61 17.74 20.53
N VAL A 206 5.39 17.30 20.23
CA VAL A 206 4.21 17.55 21.08
C VAL A 206 4.36 16.84 22.43
N GLU A 207 4.80 15.59 22.45
CA GLU A 207 5.07 14.85 23.69
C GLU A 207 6.13 15.54 24.55
N GLU A 208 7.23 16.01 23.94
CA GLU A 208 8.28 16.77 24.61
C GLU A 208 7.75 18.10 25.20
N LEU A 209 6.94 18.85 24.43
CA LEU A 209 6.32 20.09 24.89
C LEU A 209 5.36 19.85 26.05
N VAL A 210 4.55 18.79 26.01
CA VAL A 210 3.67 18.41 27.12
C VAL A 210 4.49 18.07 28.36
N GLY A 211 5.59 17.34 28.20
CA GLY A 211 6.54 17.03 29.28
C GLY A 211 7.18 18.27 29.90
N GLU A 212 7.67 19.21 29.09
CA GLU A 212 8.21 20.49 29.59
C GLU A 212 7.13 21.33 30.28
N THR A 213 5.94 21.42 29.71
CA THR A 213 4.81 22.15 30.30
C THR A 213 4.45 21.59 31.69
N SER A 214 4.47 20.26 31.84
CA SER A 214 4.25 19.61 33.13
C SER A 214 5.35 19.99 34.15
N ARG A 215 6.62 19.94 33.75
CA ARG A 215 7.76 20.35 34.59
C ARG A 215 7.71 21.84 34.96
N GLN A 216 7.30 22.71 34.05
CA GLN A 216 7.09 24.13 34.34
C GLN A 216 5.99 24.34 35.38
N ARG A 217 4.87 23.63 35.26
CA ARG A 217 3.77 23.70 36.24
C ARG A 217 4.21 23.23 37.62
N GLN A 218 4.99 22.15 37.70
CA GLN A 218 5.58 21.65 38.96
C GLN A 218 6.45 22.72 39.63
N ARG A 219 7.40 23.30 38.88
CA ARG A 219 8.28 24.38 39.38
C ARG A 219 7.49 25.62 39.80
N ALA A 220 6.43 25.97 39.08
CA ALA A 220 5.56 27.10 39.46
C ALA A 220 4.87 26.85 40.81
N ALA A 221 4.35 25.63 41.04
CA ALA A 221 3.76 25.26 42.32
C ALA A 221 4.77 25.28 43.48
N GLU A 222 6.00 24.80 43.24
CA GLU A 222 7.09 24.88 44.23
C GLU A 222 7.45 26.33 44.58
N ASN A 223 7.54 27.21 43.56
CA ASN A 223 7.78 28.63 43.76
C ASN A 223 6.65 29.32 44.53
N GLU A 224 5.39 28.96 44.29
CA GLU A 224 4.25 29.48 45.06
C GLU A 224 4.33 29.10 46.54
N LEU A 225 4.73 27.86 46.84
CA LEU A 225 4.94 27.40 48.21
C LEU A 225 6.06 28.16 48.91
N GLU A 226 7.21 28.34 48.24
CA GLU A 226 8.33 29.10 48.81
C GLU A 226 7.96 30.58 48.99
N LEU A 227 7.24 31.17 48.04
CA LEU A 227 6.74 32.54 48.16
C LEU A 227 5.77 32.69 49.35
N ALA A 228 4.88 31.72 49.56
CA ALA A 228 3.96 31.71 50.70
C ALA A 228 4.71 31.58 52.03
N ARG A 229 5.77 30.76 52.07
CA ARG A 229 6.66 30.65 53.24
C ARG A 229 7.36 31.97 53.54
N VAL A 230 8.02 32.57 52.56
CA VAL A 230 8.72 33.86 52.70
C VAL A 230 7.75 34.96 53.17
N LYS A 231 6.52 35.02 52.63
CA LYS A 231 5.50 35.96 53.10
C LYS A 231 5.19 35.79 54.59
N ARG A 232 5.07 34.54 55.07
CA ARG A 232 4.83 34.26 56.50
C ARG A 232 6.01 34.71 57.36
N ASP A 233 7.23 34.49 56.89
CA ASP A 233 8.45 34.90 57.60
C ASP A 233 8.53 36.44 57.69
N PHE A 234 8.17 37.15 56.61
CA PHE A 234 8.07 38.61 56.63
C PHE A 234 7.00 39.14 57.58
N GLU A 235 5.81 38.53 57.66
CA GLU A 235 4.78 38.97 58.60
C GLU A 235 5.21 38.70 60.06
N SER A 236 5.92 37.61 60.30
CA SER A 236 6.52 37.29 61.60
C SER A 236 7.58 38.33 61.99
N LEU A 237 8.47 38.67 61.05
CA LEU A 237 9.49 39.70 61.23
C LEU A 237 8.87 41.08 61.49
N LYS A 238 7.83 41.45 60.75
CA LYS A 238 7.09 42.70 60.96
C LYS A 238 6.49 42.76 62.36
N THR A 239 5.89 41.68 62.85
CA THR A 239 5.37 41.58 64.22
C THR A 239 6.48 41.74 65.26
N TYR A 240 7.63 41.11 65.02
CA TYR A 240 8.81 41.24 65.89
C TYR A 240 9.34 42.68 65.94
N VAL A 241 9.47 43.36 64.80
CA VAL A 241 9.88 44.77 64.75
C VAL A 241 8.89 45.67 65.48
N SER A 242 7.58 45.47 65.31
CA SER A 242 6.56 46.21 66.06
C SER A 242 6.72 46.04 67.57
N SER A 243 7.00 44.82 68.04
CA SER A 243 7.27 44.56 69.45
C SER A 243 8.53 45.28 69.94
N LEU A 244 9.62 45.27 69.15
CA LEU A 244 10.84 46.01 69.48
C LEU A 244 10.60 47.53 69.54
N ILE A 245 9.76 48.09 68.67
CA ILE A 245 9.37 49.50 68.72
C ILE A 245 8.66 49.80 70.04
N SER A 246 7.68 48.98 70.45
CA SER A 246 6.98 49.18 71.73
C SER A 246 7.93 49.08 72.95
N VAL A 247 8.89 48.14 72.92
CA VAL A 247 9.93 48.05 73.97
C VAL A 247 10.78 49.33 73.99
N ARG A 248 11.21 49.82 72.81
CA ARG A 248 11.97 51.07 72.69
C ARG A 248 11.19 52.27 73.24
N GLU A 249 9.91 52.38 72.93
CA GLU A 249 9.04 53.45 73.43
C GLU A 249 8.90 53.39 74.96
N THR A 250 8.76 52.19 75.51
CA THR A 250 8.72 51.97 76.97
C THR A 250 10.04 52.39 77.62
N LEU A 251 11.18 52.00 77.05
CA LEU A 251 12.50 52.39 77.54
C LEU A 251 12.71 53.91 77.48
N LEU A 252 12.31 54.57 76.38
CA LEU A 252 12.38 56.02 76.25
C LEU A 252 11.48 56.75 77.28
N SER A 253 10.33 56.17 77.62
CA SER A 253 9.46 56.71 78.69
C SER A 253 10.13 56.57 80.07
N SER A 254 10.68 55.39 80.36
CA SER A 254 11.42 55.14 81.61
C SER A 254 12.63 56.06 81.75
N GLU A 255 13.37 56.31 80.68
CA GLU A 255 14.50 57.23 80.64
C GLU A 255 14.07 58.67 81.02
N LYS A 256 12.95 59.16 80.48
CA LYS A 256 12.41 60.48 80.87
C LYS A 256 12.01 60.53 82.35
N GLN A 257 11.51 59.43 82.90
CA GLN A 257 11.22 59.33 84.32
C GLN A 257 12.51 59.38 85.16
N PHE A 258 13.55 58.65 84.78
CA PHE A 258 14.86 58.70 85.44
C PHE A 258 15.44 60.12 85.42
N GLN A 259 15.43 60.80 84.27
CA GLN A 259 15.88 62.21 84.18
C GLN A 259 15.08 63.16 85.07
N THR A 260 13.81 62.85 85.36
CA THR A 260 12.99 63.63 86.29
C THR A 260 13.38 63.34 87.73
N ILE A 261 13.66 62.08 88.05
CA ILE A 261 14.17 61.65 89.36
C ILE A 261 15.54 62.26 89.64
N GLU A 262 16.45 62.27 88.67
CA GLU A 262 17.78 62.89 88.79
C GLU A 262 17.68 64.38 89.13
N ARG A 263 16.83 65.14 88.43
CA ARG A 263 16.58 66.56 88.76
C ARG A 263 16.03 66.78 90.17
N LEU A 264 15.20 65.85 90.66
CA LEU A 264 14.72 65.90 92.05
C LEU A 264 15.84 65.60 93.04
N PHE A 265 16.73 64.64 92.73
CA PHE A 265 17.92 64.34 93.53
C PHE A 265 18.89 65.51 93.58
N GLU A 266 19.18 66.16 92.44
CA GLU A 266 20.02 67.37 92.39
C GLU A 266 19.47 68.46 93.31
N ARG A 267 18.17 68.76 93.21
CA ARG A 267 17.50 69.73 94.09
C ARG A 267 17.54 69.31 95.57
N LEU A 268 17.42 68.02 95.86
CA LEU A 268 17.51 67.50 97.23
C LEU A 268 18.93 67.67 97.79
N VAL A 269 19.96 67.40 96.99
CA VAL A 269 21.37 67.61 97.36
C VAL A 269 21.64 69.09 97.61
N GLU A 270 21.21 69.98 96.72
CA GLU A 270 21.30 71.44 96.92
C GLU A 270 20.63 71.88 98.22
N LYS A 271 19.40 71.40 98.48
CA LYS A 271 18.65 71.74 99.70
C LYS A 271 19.33 71.21 100.96
N THR A 272 19.89 70.01 100.89
CA THR A 272 20.63 69.39 102.00
C THR A 272 21.89 70.21 102.32
N SER A 273 22.65 70.61 101.30
CA SER A 273 23.83 71.46 101.48
C SER A 273 23.46 72.84 102.05
N GLN A 274 22.36 73.46 101.59
CA GLN A 274 21.85 74.69 102.17
C GLN A 274 21.52 74.52 103.66
N LEU A 275 20.74 73.49 104.01
CA LEU A 275 20.35 73.22 105.40
C LEU A 275 21.57 72.92 106.29
N GLU A 276 22.58 72.23 105.78
CA GLU A 276 23.84 71.99 106.49
C GLU A 276 24.58 73.31 106.77
N SER A 277 24.64 74.24 105.80
CA SER A 277 25.24 75.56 106.02
C SER A 277 24.46 76.41 107.02
N GLU A 278 23.13 76.41 106.96
CA GLU A 278 22.26 77.09 107.93
C GLU A 278 22.41 76.50 109.33
N LYS A 279 22.54 75.18 109.43
CA LYS A 279 22.82 74.48 110.70
C LYS A 279 24.16 74.92 111.28
N LEU A 280 25.24 74.89 110.50
CA LEU A 280 26.58 75.32 110.94
C LEU A 280 26.57 76.79 111.41
N GLN A 281 25.88 77.68 110.69
CA GLN A 281 25.71 79.07 111.08
C GLN A 281 24.99 79.20 112.43
N LYS A 282 23.87 78.48 112.62
CA LYS A 282 23.12 78.49 113.89
C LYS A 282 23.92 77.88 115.04
N GLU A 283 24.67 76.81 114.81
CA GLU A 283 25.57 76.21 115.81
C GLU A 283 26.64 77.22 116.26
N ALA A 284 27.21 77.99 115.33
CA ALA A 284 28.14 79.07 115.66
C ALA A 284 27.49 80.21 116.47
N GLU A 285 26.25 80.59 116.14
CA GLU A 285 25.49 81.58 116.90
C GLU A 285 25.18 81.11 118.32
N VAL A 286 24.74 79.86 118.48
CA VAL A 286 24.52 79.23 119.81
C VAL A 286 25.81 79.22 120.62
N GLN A 287 26.94 78.85 120.01
CA GLN A 287 28.24 78.86 120.69
C GLN A 287 28.62 80.27 121.18
N LYS A 288 28.40 81.30 120.36
CA LYS A 288 28.63 82.70 120.75
C LYS A 288 27.71 83.14 121.90
N LEU A 289 26.43 82.78 121.86
CA LEU A 289 25.48 83.06 122.94
C LEU A 289 25.86 82.32 124.23
N MET A 290 26.36 81.08 124.13
CA MET A 290 26.89 80.34 125.28
C MET A 290 28.10 81.04 125.90
N GLU A 291 29.06 81.49 125.09
CA GLU A 291 30.22 82.27 125.55
C GLU A 291 29.79 83.57 126.25
N GLU A 292 28.82 84.28 125.66
CA GLU A 292 28.28 85.49 126.28
C GLU A 292 27.51 85.19 127.58
N ASN A 293 26.75 84.10 127.64
CA ASN A 293 26.04 83.69 128.84
C ASN A 293 27.04 83.36 129.97
N VAL A 294 28.09 82.58 129.68
CA VAL A 294 29.18 82.31 130.64
C VAL A 294 29.83 83.61 131.13
N ARG A 295 30.09 84.57 130.23
CA ARG A 295 30.62 85.89 130.60
C ARG A 295 29.66 86.67 131.50
N LEU A 296 28.37 86.67 131.19
CA LEU A 296 27.34 87.35 131.98
C LEU A 296 27.13 86.68 133.34
N SER A 297 27.15 85.35 133.43
CA SER A 297 27.13 84.60 134.70
C SER A 297 28.35 84.94 135.56
N ALA A 298 29.55 84.96 134.99
CA ALA A 298 30.74 85.38 135.74
C ALA A 298 30.66 86.84 136.22
N LEU A 299 30.02 87.73 135.44
CA LEU A 299 29.76 89.11 135.84
C LEU A 299 28.69 89.19 136.96
N LEU A 300 27.65 88.37 136.88
CA LEU A 300 26.61 88.22 137.89
C LEU A 300 27.23 87.74 139.21
N ASP A 301 28.00 86.65 139.20
CA ASP A 301 28.70 86.11 140.36
C ASP A 301 29.60 87.18 141.01
N LYS A 302 30.32 87.95 140.18
CA LYS A 302 31.13 89.08 140.66
C LYS A 302 30.26 90.15 141.35
N LYS A 303 29.08 90.45 140.81
CA LYS A 303 28.14 91.43 141.39
C LYS A 303 27.47 90.91 142.65
N GLU A 304 27.09 89.64 142.70
CA GLU A 304 26.58 88.99 143.91
C GLU A 304 27.63 88.95 145.00
N ALA A 305 28.88 88.61 144.69
CA ALA A 305 29.99 88.67 145.64
C ALA A 305 30.22 90.11 146.16
N GLN A 306 30.15 91.13 145.28
CA GLN A 306 30.20 92.54 145.69
C GLN A 306 29.03 92.92 146.61
N LEU A 307 27.81 92.47 146.30
CA LEU A 307 26.62 92.71 147.12
C LEU A 307 26.71 92.00 148.48
N LEU A 308 27.17 90.75 148.53
CA LEU A 308 27.39 90.02 149.78
C LEU A 308 28.45 90.70 150.63
N ALA A 309 29.57 91.13 150.03
CA ALA A 309 30.60 91.90 150.73
C ALA A 309 30.06 93.22 151.29
N MET A 310 29.24 93.93 150.50
CA MET A 310 28.54 95.13 150.97
C MET A 310 27.52 94.84 152.08
N ASN A 311 26.78 93.74 151.98
CA ASN A 311 25.81 93.32 152.99
C ASN A 311 26.50 92.95 154.30
N GLU A 312 27.63 92.24 154.24
CA GLU A 312 28.45 91.97 155.41
C GLU A 312 29.14 93.23 155.96
N GLN A 313 29.56 94.18 155.12
CA GLN A 313 29.96 95.51 155.59
C GLN A 313 28.82 96.21 156.35
N CYS A 314 27.59 96.19 155.81
CA CYS A 314 26.42 96.76 156.49
C CYS A 314 26.12 96.04 157.82
N LYS A 315 26.26 94.71 157.90
CA LYS A 315 26.14 93.95 159.16
C LYS A 315 27.24 94.30 160.16
N VAL A 316 28.51 94.40 159.73
CA VAL A 316 29.62 94.82 160.60
C VAL A 316 29.38 96.24 161.10
N MET A 317 28.91 97.15 160.25
CA MET A 317 28.48 98.49 160.66
C MET A 317 27.37 98.43 161.71
N ALA A 318 26.35 97.58 161.52
CA ALA A 318 25.27 97.38 162.49
C ALA A 318 25.74 96.74 163.81
N LEU A 319 26.67 95.79 163.78
CA LEU A 319 27.24 95.14 164.98
C LEU A 319 28.23 96.07 165.70
N SER A 320 28.96 96.92 164.99
CA SER A 320 29.81 97.97 165.58
C SER A 320 29.00 99.09 166.24
N ALA A 321 27.73 99.28 165.84
CA ALA A 321 26.77 100.15 166.51
C ALA A 321 26.10 99.50 167.75
N SER A 322 26.26 98.18 167.94
CA SER A 322 25.67 97.43 169.06
C SER A 322 26.65 97.12 170.20
N ASN A 323 27.87 97.66 170.16
CA ASN A 323 28.88 97.58 171.23
C ASN A 323 29.30 98.99 171.72
N ILE A 324 28.28 99.79 172.08
CA ILE A 324 28.32 100.87 173.09
C ILE A 324 27.00 100.82 173.86
#